data_AF-V4YBL2-F1
#
_entry.id   AF-V4YBL2-F1
#
_cell.length_a   1.000
_cell.length_b   1.000
_cell.length_c   1.000
_cell.angle_alpha   90.00
_cell.angle_beta   90.00
_cell.angle_gamma   90.00
#
_symmetry.space_group_name_H-M   'P 1'
#
loop_
_entity.id
_entity.type
_entity.pdbx_description
1 polymer ?
#
loop_
_entity_poly.entity_id
_entity_poly.type
_entity_poly.pdbx_seq_one_letter_code
_entity_poly.pdbx_strand_id
1 'polypeptide(L)'
;MREQDESATDTDENTAQESQSPLADARESLAAAETAHEAGEYADAVTRSETPVEQFTAIQGQLQPADERREAVEQGLAQARQQLRESRTRVETRSELAETLAAADGAVQTAVTAEADGDVTLARLRYRQAVQRYDSALATLAESAALLGENGLTIDRDTAADSAPVNLQALSAVDSETTFSQLGIDSAAELRAADSAQLTELGPLFGLAADGWREQEVTIAYSGSDAITEIRAAAQRRREQL
;
A
#
# COMPACT_ATOMS: atom_id res chain seq x y z
N MET A 1 67.96 32.34 29.09
CA MET A 1 66.78 32.38 29.99
C MET A 1 65.57 32.40 29.08
N ARG A 2 64.75 31.32 29.16
CA ARG A 2 63.47 31.03 28.47
C ARG A 2 63.54 30.72 26.97
N GLU A 3 63.37 29.46 26.54
CA GLU A 3 62.15 28.59 26.57
C GLU A 3 61.08 29.12 25.61
N GLN A 4 60.97 28.48 24.44
CA GLN A 4 59.89 27.55 24.04
C GLN A 4 58.60 28.29 23.68
N ASP A 5 58.22 28.20 22.40
CA ASP A 5 56.81 27.99 22.03
C ASP A 5 56.73 27.38 20.63
N GLU A 6 57.02 26.07 20.57
CA GLU A 6 56.51 25.19 19.53
C GLU A 6 55.15 24.69 20.02
N SER A 7 54.08 25.41 19.69
CA SER A 7 52.72 24.91 19.90
C SER A 7 52.27 24.16 18.65
N ALA A 8 52.21 22.84 18.81
CA ALA A 8 51.67 21.87 17.88
C ALA A 8 50.32 22.30 17.28
N THR A 9 50.18 22.09 15.97
CA THR A 9 48.89 22.06 15.28
C THR A 9 48.73 20.65 14.69
N ASP A 10 48.60 19.64 15.56
CA ASP A 10 48.35 18.23 15.21
C ASP A 10 46.96 17.84 15.72
N THR A 11 45.89 18.42 15.18
CA THR A 11 44.52 18.10 15.62
C THR A 11 43.51 17.87 14.49
N ASP A 12 43.91 17.92 13.22
CA ASP A 12 42.96 17.75 12.09
C ASP A 12 43.12 16.48 11.25
N GLU A 13 44.20 15.69 11.38
CA GLU A 13 44.37 14.49 10.53
C GLU A 13 43.68 13.23 11.08
N ASN A 14 43.44 13.14 12.39
CA ASN A 14 42.87 11.92 13.00
C ASN A 14 41.35 11.77 12.79
N THR A 15 40.63 12.88 12.65
CA THR A 15 39.16 12.88 12.47
C THR A 15 38.74 12.57 11.04
N ALA A 16 39.58 12.92 10.05
CA ALA A 16 39.33 12.64 8.64
C ALA A 16 39.57 11.16 8.26
N GLN A 17 40.39 10.45 9.04
CA GLN A 17 40.74 9.05 8.79
C GLN A 17 39.72 8.06 9.36
N GLU A 18 38.98 8.43 10.41
CA GLU A 18 37.83 7.65 10.90
C GLU A 18 36.65 7.64 9.92
N SER A 19 36.47 8.71 9.14
CA SER A 19 35.43 8.84 8.11
C SER A 19 35.70 8.03 6.83
N GLN A 20 36.81 7.29 6.74
CA GLN A 20 37.15 6.41 5.61
C GLN A 20 37.43 4.96 6.04
N SER A 21 36.95 4.57 7.22
CA SER A 21 37.03 3.16 7.66
C SER A 21 35.88 2.37 7.04
N PRO A 22 36.12 1.17 6.45
CA PRO A 22 35.05 0.29 5.98
C PRO A 22 33.97 -0.01 7.02
N LEU A 23 34.34 0.05 8.31
CA LEU A 23 33.40 -0.11 9.42
C LEU A 23 32.46 1.09 9.59
N ALA A 24 32.94 2.31 9.31
CA ALA A 24 32.11 3.51 9.31
C ALA A 24 31.11 3.46 8.16
N ASP A 25 31.56 3.10 6.95
CA ASP A 25 30.70 2.94 5.77
C ASP A 25 29.58 1.90 6.00
N ALA A 26 29.93 0.78 6.65
CA ALA A 26 28.96 -0.26 7.00
C ALA A 26 27.89 0.22 7.99
N ARG A 27 28.28 1.06 8.95
CA ARG A 27 27.36 1.65 9.93
C ARG A 27 26.49 2.73 9.31
N GLU A 28 27.04 3.54 8.42
CA GLU A 28 26.26 4.54 7.67
C GLU A 28 25.20 3.86 6.79
N SER A 29 25.58 2.79 6.08
CA SER A 29 24.66 2.00 5.26
C SER A 29 23.55 1.36 6.11
N LEU A 30 23.88 0.88 7.32
CA LEU A 30 22.89 0.38 8.27
C LEU A 30 21.90 1.47 8.71
N ALA A 31 22.39 2.65 9.08
CA ALA A 31 21.53 3.78 9.47
C ALA A 31 20.62 4.25 8.33
N ALA A 32 21.10 4.21 7.07
CA ALA A 32 20.30 4.53 5.90
C ALA A 32 19.18 3.50 5.65
N ALA A 33 19.44 2.23 5.94
CA ALA A 33 18.41 1.19 5.93
C ALA A 33 17.39 1.39 7.06
N GLU A 34 17.84 1.79 8.26
CA GLU A 34 16.97 2.03 9.43
C GLU A 34 16.02 3.18 9.16
N THR A 35 16.53 4.26 8.57
CA THR A 35 15.71 5.39 8.15
C THR A 35 14.59 4.96 7.19
N ALA A 36 14.89 4.12 6.19
CA ALA A 36 13.87 3.61 5.27
C ALA A 36 12.86 2.68 5.98
N HIS A 37 13.32 1.87 6.94
CA HIS A 37 12.45 1.00 7.74
C HIS A 37 11.47 1.83 8.60
N GLU A 38 11.97 2.86 9.28
CA GLU A 38 11.17 3.75 10.12
C GLU A 38 10.17 4.59 9.31
N ALA A 39 10.51 4.97 8.09
CA ALA A 39 9.61 5.63 7.14
C ALA A 39 8.50 4.71 6.59
N GLY A 40 8.55 3.40 6.88
CA GLY A 40 7.61 2.40 6.35
C GLY A 40 7.85 2.05 4.87
N GLU A 41 9.01 2.44 4.33
CA GLU A 41 9.46 2.12 2.96
C GLU A 41 10.09 0.73 2.93
N TYR A 42 9.36 -0.29 3.38
CA TYR A 42 9.92 -1.60 3.70
C TYR A 42 10.61 -2.30 2.52
N ALA A 43 10.14 -2.08 1.28
CA ALA A 43 10.80 -2.63 0.10
C ALA A 43 12.19 -2.02 -0.12
N ASP A 44 12.32 -0.69 0.03
CA ASP A 44 13.61 -0.01 -0.05
C ASP A 44 14.48 -0.36 1.16
N ALA A 45 13.90 -0.47 2.36
CA ALA A 45 14.60 -0.94 3.55
C ALA A 45 15.21 -2.34 3.36
N VAL A 46 14.50 -3.28 2.71
CA VAL A 46 15.05 -4.61 2.37
C VAL A 46 16.28 -4.46 1.47
N THR A 47 16.18 -3.71 0.38
CA THR A 47 17.30 -3.49 -0.55
C THR A 47 18.48 -2.83 0.15
N ARG A 48 18.24 -1.79 0.96
CA ARG A 48 19.28 -1.07 1.70
C ARG A 48 19.90 -1.90 2.82
N SER A 49 19.17 -2.82 3.44
CA SER A 49 19.71 -3.70 4.50
C SER A 49 20.63 -4.80 3.97
N GLU A 50 20.63 -5.12 2.67
CA GLU A 50 21.54 -6.12 2.09
C GLU A 50 23.00 -5.63 2.09
N THR A 51 23.23 -4.36 1.76
CA THR A 51 24.55 -3.73 1.73
C THR A 51 25.34 -3.82 3.06
N PRO A 52 24.80 -3.39 4.23
CA PRO A 52 25.53 -3.50 5.49
C PRO A 52 25.78 -4.96 5.89
N VAL A 53 24.89 -5.90 5.55
CA VAL A 53 25.13 -7.34 5.81
C VAL A 53 26.37 -7.82 5.04
N GLU A 54 26.49 -7.46 3.76
CA GLU A 54 27.65 -7.80 2.94
C GLU A 54 28.93 -7.14 3.46
N GLN A 55 28.87 -5.84 3.77
CA GLN A 55 30.02 -5.08 4.28
C GLN A 55 30.52 -5.62 5.62
N PHE A 56 29.65 -5.83 6.61
CA PHE A 56 30.06 -6.41 7.89
C PHE A 56 30.61 -7.83 7.73
N THR A 57 30.02 -8.65 6.84
CA THR A 57 30.54 -10.01 6.56
C THR A 57 31.93 -9.95 5.93
N ALA A 58 32.15 -9.04 4.98
CA ALA A 58 33.46 -8.85 4.35
C ALA A 58 34.53 -8.38 5.35
N ILE A 59 34.19 -7.43 6.22
CA ILE A 59 35.09 -6.97 7.29
C ILE A 59 35.39 -8.14 8.23
N GLN A 60 34.38 -8.88 8.69
CA GLN A 60 34.56 -10.02 9.59
C GLN A 60 35.55 -11.07 9.03
N GLY A 61 35.50 -11.32 7.71
CA GLY A 61 36.40 -12.27 7.04
C GLY A 61 37.87 -11.83 7.00
N GLN A 62 38.16 -10.54 7.21
CA GLN A 62 39.51 -9.97 7.20
C GLN A 62 40.10 -9.80 8.60
N LEU A 63 39.27 -9.80 9.65
CA LEU A 63 39.71 -9.60 11.02
C LEU A 63 40.39 -10.83 11.61
N GLN A 64 41.48 -10.60 12.35
CA GLN A 64 42.12 -11.63 13.15
C GLN A 64 41.29 -11.94 14.40
N PRO A 65 41.42 -13.14 15.00
CA PRO A 65 40.59 -13.49 16.15
C PRO A 65 40.71 -12.59 17.38
N ALA A 66 41.85 -11.91 17.54
CA ALA A 66 42.15 -10.99 18.64
C ALA A 66 41.94 -9.50 18.27
N ASP A 67 41.39 -9.20 17.08
CA ASP A 67 41.13 -7.81 16.68
C ASP A 67 39.99 -7.21 17.52
N GLU A 68 40.24 -6.06 18.14
CA GLU A 68 39.30 -5.38 19.04
C GLU A 68 38.01 -4.93 18.31
N ARG A 69 38.05 -4.77 16.98
CA ARG A 69 36.88 -4.38 16.19
C ARG A 69 35.89 -5.53 15.97
N ARG A 70 36.27 -6.78 16.29
CA ARG A 70 35.48 -7.98 16.00
C ARG A 70 34.10 -7.95 16.66
N GLU A 71 34.04 -7.55 17.93
CA GLU A 71 32.78 -7.44 18.66
C GLU A 71 31.83 -6.44 18.00
N ALA A 72 32.34 -5.27 17.61
CA ALA A 72 31.56 -4.25 16.92
C ALA A 72 31.02 -4.72 15.56
N VAL A 73 31.81 -5.49 14.80
CA VAL A 73 31.38 -6.08 13.52
C VAL A 73 30.32 -7.16 13.73
N GLU A 74 30.47 -8.01 14.74
CA GLU A 74 29.50 -9.06 15.08
C GLU A 74 28.15 -8.47 15.50
N GLN A 75 28.17 -7.42 16.33
CA GLN A 75 26.98 -6.68 16.71
C GLN A 75 26.30 -6.01 15.51
N GLY A 76 27.07 -5.29 14.67
CA GLY A 76 26.54 -4.64 13.46
C GLY A 76 25.95 -5.64 12.47
N LEU A 77 26.59 -6.79 12.27
CA LEU A 77 26.07 -7.86 11.42
C LEU A 77 24.77 -8.47 11.97
N ALA A 78 24.69 -8.67 13.29
CA ALA A 78 23.49 -9.19 13.93
C ALA A 78 22.32 -8.21 13.78
N GLN A 79 22.56 -6.91 13.98
CA GLN A 79 21.59 -5.84 13.79
C GLN A 79 21.12 -5.76 12.34
N ALA A 80 22.03 -5.70 11.37
CA ALA A 80 21.71 -5.66 9.95
C ALA A 80 20.85 -6.86 9.51
N ARG A 81 21.16 -8.07 10.00
CA ARG A 81 20.38 -9.28 9.72
C ARG A 81 19.02 -9.30 10.42
N GLN A 82 18.91 -8.74 11.61
CA GLN A 82 17.64 -8.59 12.29
C GLN A 82 16.73 -7.65 11.50
N GLN A 83 17.24 -6.48 11.15
CA GLN A 83 16.49 -5.48 10.40
C GLN A 83 16.05 -5.96 9.02
N LEU A 84 16.92 -6.70 8.29
CA LEU A 84 16.55 -7.32 7.02
C LEU A 84 15.37 -8.29 7.19
N ARG A 85 15.38 -9.11 8.24
CA ARG A 85 14.28 -10.04 8.53
C ARG A 85 13.00 -9.30 8.88
N GLU A 86 13.08 -8.30 9.75
CA GLU A 86 11.93 -7.48 10.14
C GLU A 86 11.32 -6.78 8.92
N SER A 87 12.14 -6.16 8.07
CA SER A 87 11.69 -5.47 6.85
C SER A 87 11.02 -6.43 5.87
N ARG A 88 11.55 -7.64 5.68
CA ARG A 88 10.92 -8.69 4.85
C ARG A 88 9.57 -9.12 5.40
N THR A 89 9.47 -9.39 6.70
CA THR A 89 8.19 -9.69 7.35
C THR A 89 7.19 -8.54 7.15
N ARG A 90 7.63 -7.28 7.24
CA ARG A 90 6.76 -6.12 6.98
C ARG A 90 6.28 -6.05 5.53
N VAL A 91 7.13 -6.35 4.55
CA VAL A 91 6.74 -6.44 3.13
C VAL A 91 5.67 -7.52 2.94
N GLU A 92 5.86 -8.71 3.52
CA GLU A 92 4.89 -9.81 3.45
C GLU A 92 3.55 -9.41 4.07
N THR A 93 3.56 -8.88 5.31
CA THR A 93 2.33 -8.43 5.98
C THR A 93 1.63 -7.30 5.20
N ARG A 94 2.39 -6.39 4.59
CA ARG A 94 1.82 -5.31 3.74
C ARG A 94 1.17 -5.88 2.48
N SER A 95 1.74 -6.92 1.88
CA SER A 95 1.14 -7.64 0.74
C SER A 95 -0.16 -8.33 1.14
N GLU A 96 -0.18 -9.05 2.26
CA GLU A 96 -1.38 -9.72 2.77
C GLU A 96 -2.50 -8.72 3.11
N LEU A 97 -2.13 -7.56 3.66
CA LEU A 97 -3.06 -6.45 3.90
C LEU A 97 -3.65 -5.92 2.58
N ALA A 98 -2.80 -5.70 1.57
CA ALA A 98 -3.24 -5.24 0.25
C ALA A 98 -4.23 -6.23 -0.40
N GLU A 99 -3.91 -7.53 -0.37
CA GLU A 99 -4.80 -8.59 -0.86
C GLU A 99 -6.13 -8.64 -0.11
N THR A 100 -6.09 -8.48 1.21
CA THR A 100 -7.30 -8.46 2.05
C THR A 100 -8.21 -7.29 1.70
N LEU A 101 -7.64 -6.10 1.51
CA LEU A 101 -8.37 -4.90 1.12
C LEU A 101 -8.94 -5.03 -0.29
N ALA A 102 -8.15 -5.51 -1.26
CA ALA A 102 -8.61 -5.77 -2.61
C ALA A 102 -9.78 -6.76 -2.64
N ALA A 103 -9.72 -7.84 -1.84
CA ALA A 103 -10.81 -8.80 -1.72
C ALA A 103 -12.05 -8.24 -0.98
N ALA A 104 -11.87 -7.24 -0.10
CA ALA A 104 -12.98 -6.52 0.53
C ALA A 104 -13.69 -5.63 -0.50
N ASP A 105 -12.91 -4.88 -1.28
CA ASP A 105 -13.41 -4.00 -2.34
C ASP A 105 -14.13 -4.77 -3.45
N GLY A 106 -13.55 -5.88 -3.93
CA GLY A 106 -14.21 -6.75 -4.91
C GLY A 106 -15.55 -7.31 -4.40
N ALA A 107 -15.65 -7.57 -3.09
CA ALA A 107 -16.92 -7.98 -2.48
C ALA A 107 -17.94 -6.84 -2.43
N VAL A 108 -17.53 -5.59 -2.15
CA VAL A 108 -18.42 -4.42 -2.24
C VAL A 108 -18.94 -4.26 -3.67
N GLN A 109 -18.06 -4.34 -4.67
CA GLN A 109 -18.46 -4.22 -6.07
C GLN A 109 -19.48 -5.29 -6.46
N THR A 110 -19.20 -6.55 -6.12
CA THR A 110 -20.14 -7.65 -6.39
C THR A 110 -21.48 -7.42 -5.68
N ALA A 111 -21.47 -6.84 -4.47
CA ALA A 111 -22.68 -6.52 -3.73
C ALA A 111 -23.51 -5.44 -4.42
N VAL A 112 -22.85 -4.38 -4.92
CA VAL A 112 -23.50 -3.28 -5.65
C VAL A 112 -24.10 -3.78 -6.97
N THR A 113 -23.39 -4.62 -7.72
CA THR A 113 -23.94 -5.24 -8.95
C THR A 113 -25.14 -6.13 -8.62
N ALA A 114 -25.06 -6.97 -7.59
CA ALA A 114 -26.17 -7.83 -7.19
C ALA A 114 -27.40 -7.04 -6.69
N GLU A 115 -27.18 -5.97 -5.92
CA GLU A 115 -28.23 -5.05 -5.49
C GLU A 115 -28.91 -4.42 -6.70
N ALA A 116 -28.11 -4.01 -7.68
CA ALA A 116 -28.62 -3.46 -8.91
C ALA A 116 -29.47 -4.49 -9.68
N ASP A 117 -28.98 -5.72 -9.83
CA ASP A 117 -29.72 -6.78 -10.52
C ASP A 117 -30.93 -7.32 -9.72
N GLY A 118 -31.20 -6.79 -8.52
CA GLY A 118 -32.31 -7.19 -7.66
C GLY A 118 -32.05 -8.47 -6.86
N ASP A 119 -30.84 -9.03 -6.90
CA ASP A 119 -30.44 -10.17 -6.07
C ASP A 119 -30.01 -9.70 -4.67
N VAL A 120 -31.02 -9.39 -3.86
CA VAL A 120 -30.87 -8.93 -2.47
C VAL A 120 -30.11 -9.95 -1.61
N THR A 121 -30.24 -11.25 -1.89
CA THR A 121 -29.59 -12.30 -1.09
C THR A 121 -28.08 -12.30 -1.35
N LEU A 122 -27.68 -12.27 -2.62
CA LEU A 122 -26.28 -12.17 -2.99
C LEU A 122 -25.67 -10.84 -2.53
N ALA A 123 -26.38 -9.72 -2.68
CA ALA A 123 -25.92 -8.41 -2.23
C ALA A 123 -25.64 -8.40 -0.71
N ARG A 124 -26.60 -8.86 0.11
CA ARG A 124 -26.41 -8.98 1.57
C ARG A 124 -25.24 -9.88 1.95
N LEU A 125 -25.05 -11.00 1.25
CA LEU A 125 -23.93 -11.91 1.48
C LEU A 125 -22.59 -11.23 1.19
N ARG A 126 -22.49 -10.51 0.07
CA ARG A 126 -21.27 -9.87 -0.39
C ARG A 126 -20.89 -8.66 0.47
N TYR A 127 -21.85 -7.82 0.88
CA TYR A 127 -21.57 -6.77 1.87
C TYR A 127 -21.09 -7.35 3.21
N ARG A 128 -21.64 -8.49 3.67
CA ARG A 128 -21.13 -9.16 4.88
C ARG A 128 -19.67 -9.59 4.72
N GLN A 129 -19.32 -10.20 3.59
CA GLN A 129 -17.95 -10.61 3.31
C GLN A 129 -17.00 -9.41 3.25
N ALA A 130 -17.42 -8.30 2.63
CA ALA A 130 -16.64 -7.06 2.61
C ALA A 130 -16.37 -6.54 4.02
N VAL A 131 -17.41 -6.43 4.86
CA VAL A 131 -17.27 -5.96 6.26
C VAL A 131 -16.31 -6.85 7.05
N GLN A 132 -16.42 -8.18 6.92
CA GLN A 132 -15.51 -9.11 7.60
C GLN A 132 -14.04 -8.92 7.18
N ARG A 133 -13.79 -8.67 5.89
CA ARG A 133 -12.43 -8.44 5.38
C ARG A 133 -11.88 -7.09 5.81
N TYR A 134 -12.70 -6.04 5.81
CA TYR A 134 -12.28 -4.76 6.37
C TYR A 134 -11.98 -4.85 7.87
N ASP A 135 -12.78 -5.60 8.64
CA ASP A 135 -12.51 -5.85 10.06
C ASP A 135 -11.17 -6.59 10.23
N SER A 136 -10.86 -7.56 9.37
CA SER A 136 -9.56 -8.24 9.36
C SER A 136 -8.40 -7.29 9.04
N ALA A 137 -8.54 -6.44 8.02
CA ALA A 137 -7.53 -5.46 7.64
C ALA A 137 -7.27 -4.44 8.77
N LEU A 138 -8.33 -3.99 9.45
CA LEU A 138 -8.23 -3.10 10.61
C LEU A 138 -7.54 -3.78 11.79
N ALA A 139 -7.75 -5.08 12.01
CA ALA A 139 -7.03 -5.83 13.04
C ALA A 139 -5.52 -5.88 12.75
N THR A 140 -5.13 -6.16 11.50
CA THR A 140 -3.71 -6.13 11.08
C THR A 140 -3.09 -4.74 11.29
N LEU A 141 -3.83 -3.66 10.99
CA LEU A 141 -3.35 -2.29 11.20
C LEU A 141 -3.29 -1.88 12.68
N ALA A 142 -4.13 -2.46 13.53
CA ALA A 142 -4.06 -2.23 14.98
C ALA A 142 -2.77 -2.81 15.58
N GLU A 143 -2.23 -3.88 15.01
CA GLU A 143 -0.94 -4.46 15.41
C GLU A 143 0.24 -3.64 14.90
N SER A 144 0.09 -2.93 13.77
CA SER A 144 1.14 -2.07 13.21
C SER A 144 0.61 -1.02 12.23
N ALA A 145 0.33 0.19 12.72
CA ALA A 145 -0.13 1.30 11.87
C ALA A 145 0.88 1.71 10.78
N ALA A 146 2.18 1.47 11.02
CA ALA A 146 3.25 1.78 10.08
C ALA A 146 3.18 0.95 8.77
N LEU A 147 2.35 -0.09 8.69
CA LEU A 147 2.17 -0.91 7.48
C LEU A 147 1.65 -0.12 6.28
N LEU A 148 0.92 0.98 6.50
CA LEU A 148 0.47 1.86 5.43
C LEU A 148 1.64 2.70 4.86
N GLY A 149 2.66 2.97 5.67
CA GLY A 149 3.73 3.92 5.34
C GLY A 149 3.23 5.36 5.18
N GLU A 150 4.14 6.29 4.91
CA GLU A 150 3.78 7.72 4.72
C GLU A 150 2.90 7.95 3.48
N ASN A 151 3.10 7.16 2.43
CA ASN A 151 2.38 7.29 1.16
C ASN A 151 1.04 6.55 1.13
N GLY A 152 0.67 5.87 2.23
CA GLY A 152 -0.50 5.00 2.25
C GLY A 152 -0.32 3.70 1.47
N LEU A 153 -1.36 2.87 1.50
CA LEU A 153 -1.41 1.62 0.75
C LEU A 153 -2.31 1.76 -0.47
N THR A 154 -1.69 1.58 -1.62
CA THR A 154 -2.31 1.66 -2.94
C THR A 154 -2.68 0.23 -3.35
N ILE A 155 -3.97 -0.03 -3.59
CA ILE A 155 -4.42 -1.33 -4.07
C ILE A 155 -5.00 -1.21 -5.48
N ASP A 156 -4.63 -2.17 -6.32
CA ASP A 156 -5.24 -2.31 -7.62
C ASP A 156 -6.59 -2.99 -7.46
N ARG A 157 -7.61 -2.34 -8.00
CA ARG A 157 -8.96 -2.88 -8.03
C ARG A 157 -9.04 -3.87 -9.16
N ASP A 158 -9.31 -5.13 -8.85
CA ASP A 158 -9.58 -6.15 -9.86
C ASP A 158 -10.95 -5.87 -10.49
N THR A 159 -10.94 -5.18 -11.63
CA THR A 159 -12.13 -4.88 -12.42
C THR A 159 -12.50 -6.04 -13.35
N ALA A 160 -11.85 -7.20 -13.27
CA ALA A 160 -12.19 -8.37 -14.08
C ALA A 160 -13.56 -9.00 -13.73
N ALA A 161 -14.29 -8.44 -12.76
CA ALA A 161 -15.71 -8.71 -12.62
C ALA A 161 -16.47 -8.10 -13.82
N ASP A 162 -16.57 -8.89 -14.89
CA ASP A 162 -17.28 -8.66 -16.17
C ASP A 162 -18.77 -8.24 -16.06
N SER A 163 -19.27 -7.97 -14.86
CA SER A 163 -20.69 -7.71 -14.60
C SER A 163 -20.91 -6.25 -14.23
N ALA A 164 -20.91 -5.39 -15.25
CA ALA A 164 -21.73 -4.17 -15.18
C ALA A 164 -23.18 -4.53 -14.89
N PRO A 165 -23.90 -3.74 -14.08
CA PRO A 165 -25.30 -3.98 -13.76
C PRO A 165 -26.05 -4.30 -15.05
N VAL A 166 -26.73 -5.45 -15.08
CA VAL A 166 -27.35 -5.99 -16.29
C VAL A 166 -28.62 -5.20 -16.64
N ASN A 167 -29.14 -4.44 -15.67
CA ASN A 167 -30.31 -3.59 -15.84
C ASN A 167 -30.09 -2.16 -15.33
N LEU A 168 -30.42 -1.18 -16.18
CA LEU A 168 -30.38 0.25 -15.84
C LEU A 168 -31.49 0.65 -14.86
N GLN A 169 -32.60 -0.09 -14.85
CA GLN A 169 -33.75 0.10 -13.93
C GLN A 169 -33.38 -0.11 -12.46
N ALA A 170 -32.24 -0.73 -12.22
CA ALA A 170 -31.60 -0.91 -10.94
C ALA A 170 -31.10 0.37 -10.27
N LEU A 171 -30.77 1.37 -11.09
CA LEU A 171 -30.24 2.65 -10.66
C LEU A 171 -31.41 3.52 -10.19
N SER A 172 -31.92 3.22 -9.00
CA SER A 172 -33.06 3.88 -8.33
C SER A 172 -32.93 5.40 -8.14
N ALA A 173 -31.81 6.01 -8.54
CA ALA A 173 -31.57 7.44 -8.49
C ALA A 173 -31.98 8.19 -9.76
N VAL A 174 -32.40 7.49 -10.82
CA VAL A 174 -32.71 8.10 -12.12
C VAL A 174 -34.09 7.61 -12.55
N ASP A 175 -34.99 8.52 -12.90
CA ASP A 175 -36.19 8.21 -13.69
C ASP A 175 -35.73 7.72 -15.08
N SER A 176 -35.24 6.48 -15.10
CA SER A 176 -34.45 5.88 -16.17
C SER A 176 -35.33 5.41 -17.32
N GLU A 177 -36.59 5.08 -17.03
CA GLU A 177 -37.50 4.45 -17.99
C GLU A 177 -37.86 5.37 -19.17
N THR A 178 -37.85 6.69 -18.97
CA THR A 178 -38.12 7.64 -20.05
C THR A 178 -36.87 8.08 -20.80
N THR A 179 -35.70 8.13 -20.14
CA THR A 179 -34.48 8.70 -20.76
C THR A 179 -33.72 7.67 -21.60
N PHE A 180 -33.62 6.40 -21.17
CA PHE A 180 -32.84 5.38 -21.88
C PHE A 180 -33.58 4.82 -23.12
N SER A 181 -34.87 4.52 -23.01
CA SER A 181 -35.67 4.05 -24.15
C SER A 181 -35.88 5.15 -25.21
N GLN A 182 -35.85 6.43 -24.84
CA GLN A 182 -35.84 7.55 -25.81
C GLN A 182 -34.55 7.62 -26.63
N LEU A 183 -33.45 7.07 -26.10
CA LEU A 183 -32.15 6.97 -26.77
C LEU A 183 -31.91 5.60 -27.42
N GLY A 184 -32.93 4.73 -27.41
CA GLY A 184 -32.85 3.37 -27.97
C GLY A 184 -31.95 2.42 -27.18
N ILE A 185 -31.76 2.68 -25.89
CA ILE A 185 -30.96 1.84 -24.98
C ILE A 185 -31.94 1.14 -24.03
N ASP A 186 -32.25 -0.12 -24.31
CA ASP A 186 -33.21 -0.90 -23.52
C ASP A 186 -32.52 -1.96 -22.65
N SER A 187 -31.20 -2.09 -22.77
CA SER A 187 -30.39 -3.06 -22.04
C SER A 187 -29.01 -2.53 -21.65
N ALA A 188 -28.39 -3.16 -20.65
CA ALA A 188 -27.00 -2.85 -20.29
C ALA A 188 -25.98 -3.22 -21.38
N ALA A 189 -26.32 -4.16 -22.27
CA ALA A 189 -25.46 -4.48 -23.42
C ALA A 189 -25.45 -3.33 -24.44
N GLU A 190 -26.62 -2.74 -24.71
CA GLU A 190 -26.75 -1.57 -25.58
C GLU A 190 -26.11 -0.33 -24.94
N LEU A 191 -26.20 -0.16 -23.62
CA LEU A 191 -25.48 0.90 -22.92
C LEU A 191 -23.95 0.77 -23.08
N ARG A 192 -23.42 -0.47 -23.02
CA ARG A 192 -21.99 -0.75 -23.24
C ARG A 192 -21.54 -0.51 -24.67
N ALA A 193 -22.42 -0.75 -25.63
CA ALA A 193 -22.17 -0.49 -27.04
C ALA A 193 -22.46 0.95 -27.46
N ALA A 194 -23.08 1.77 -26.59
CA ALA A 194 -23.44 3.14 -26.89
C ALA A 194 -22.20 4.01 -27.11
N ASP A 195 -22.25 4.84 -28.15
CA ASP A 195 -21.16 5.73 -28.50
C ASP A 195 -21.13 7.00 -27.62
N SER A 196 -20.04 7.76 -27.74
CA SER A 196 -19.82 8.97 -26.95
C SER A 196 -20.87 10.06 -27.19
N ALA A 197 -21.55 10.09 -28.35
CA ALA A 197 -22.63 11.03 -28.61
C ALA A 197 -23.91 10.62 -27.85
N GLN A 198 -24.26 9.33 -27.87
CA GLN A 198 -25.39 8.77 -27.11
C GLN A 198 -25.20 8.93 -25.59
N LEU A 199 -23.97 8.76 -25.10
CA LEU A 199 -23.63 8.94 -23.68
C LEU A 199 -23.63 10.42 -23.25
N THR A 200 -23.36 11.36 -24.17
CA THR A 200 -23.43 12.80 -23.90
C THR A 200 -24.88 13.28 -23.73
N GLU A 201 -25.83 12.69 -24.48
CA GLU A 201 -27.27 12.99 -24.36
C GLU A 201 -27.89 12.47 -23.04
N LEU A 202 -27.32 11.42 -22.43
CA LEU A 202 -27.70 10.93 -21.10
C LEU A 202 -27.38 11.91 -19.96
N GLY A 203 -26.71 13.01 -20.28
CA GLY A 203 -26.49 14.14 -19.41
C GLY A 203 -25.21 14.05 -18.56
N PRO A 204 -24.76 15.19 -18.01
CA PRO A 204 -23.44 15.31 -17.37
C PRO A 204 -23.21 14.40 -16.17
N LEU A 205 -24.26 13.89 -15.54
CA LEU A 205 -24.19 12.99 -14.38
C LEU A 205 -23.92 11.53 -14.78
N PHE A 206 -24.29 11.11 -16.00
CA PHE A 206 -24.05 9.74 -16.49
C PHE A 206 -22.72 9.58 -17.19
N GLY A 207 -22.25 10.60 -17.94
CA GLY A 207 -20.89 10.59 -18.49
C GLY A 207 -19.84 10.38 -17.39
N LEU A 208 -19.96 11.11 -16.27
CA LEU A 208 -19.09 10.95 -15.10
C LEU A 208 -19.20 9.58 -14.42
N ALA A 209 -20.40 8.99 -14.36
CA ALA A 209 -20.62 7.70 -13.69
C ALA A 209 -20.26 6.51 -14.58
N ALA A 210 -20.43 6.60 -15.90
CA ALA A 210 -20.10 5.55 -16.86
C ALA A 210 -18.62 5.59 -17.27
N ASP A 211 -18.03 6.77 -17.44
CA ASP A 211 -16.60 6.93 -17.69
C ASP A 211 -15.80 6.52 -16.44
N GLY A 212 -16.28 6.84 -15.23
CA GLY A 212 -15.68 6.37 -13.98
C GLY A 212 -15.83 4.86 -13.70
N TRP A 213 -16.65 4.15 -14.49
CA TRP A 213 -16.88 2.70 -14.35
C TRP A 213 -16.24 1.89 -15.49
N ARG A 214 -16.05 2.48 -16.68
CA ARG A 214 -15.43 1.83 -17.86
C ARG A 214 -13.96 2.18 -18.06
N GLU A 215 -13.55 3.37 -17.66
CA GLU A 215 -12.17 3.79 -17.85
C GLU A 215 -11.42 3.79 -16.51
N GLN A 216 -10.38 2.96 -16.52
CA GLN A 216 -9.16 3.02 -15.71
C GLN A 216 -9.14 2.21 -14.43
N GLU A 217 -7.97 1.61 -14.22
CA GLU A 217 -7.44 1.10 -12.96
C GLU A 217 -7.82 2.05 -11.82
N VAL A 218 -8.96 1.84 -11.17
CA VAL A 218 -9.35 2.66 -10.01
C VAL A 218 -8.53 2.14 -8.85
N THR A 219 -7.31 2.61 -8.77
CA THR A 219 -6.43 2.35 -7.65
C THR A 219 -7.01 3.06 -6.42
N ILE A 220 -7.30 2.30 -5.36
CA ILE A 220 -7.77 2.88 -4.10
C ILE A 220 -6.55 3.11 -3.22
N ALA A 221 -6.31 4.37 -2.86
CA ALA A 221 -5.31 4.73 -1.89
C ALA A 221 -5.91 4.77 -0.49
N TYR A 222 -5.45 3.88 0.37
CA TYR A 222 -5.74 3.88 1.80
C TYR A 222 -4.64 4.66 2.52
N SER A 223 -4.89 5.95 2.76
CA SER A 223 -3.97 6.83 3.49
C SER A 223 -4.03 6.66 5.01
N GLY A 224 -4.99 5.89 5.53
CA GLY A 224 -5.17 5.68 6.97
C GLY A 224 -6.26 4.65 7.30
N SER A 225 -6.28 4.19 8.55
CA SER A 225 -7.33 3.29 9.08
C SER A 225 -8.72 3.91 9.08
N ASP A 226 -8.82 5.25 9.12
CA ASP A 226 -10.08 5.97 9.07
C ASP A 226 -10.80 5.77 7.72
N ALA A 227 -10.06 5.79 6.61
CA ALA A 227 -10.62 5.54 5.28
C ALA A 227 -11.20 4.12 5.18
N ILE A 228 -10.49 3.13 5.71
CA ILE A 228 -10.96 1.73 5.79
C ILE A 228 -12.23 1.64 6.64
N THR A 229 -12.23 2.33 7.79
CA THR A 229 -13.37 2.36 8.73
C THR A 229 -14.61 2.99 8.10
N GLU A 230 -14.46 4.07 7.34
CA GLU A 230 -15.55 4.74 6.65
C GLU A 230 -16.20 3.84 5.58
N ILE A 231 -15.38 3.20 4.73
CA ILE A 231 -15.86 2.30 3.69
C ILE A 231 -16.56 1.08 4.31
N ARG A 232 -15.96 0.51 5.37
CA ARG A 232 -16.56 -0.58 6.16
C ARG A 232 -17.91 -0.18 6.74
N ALA A 233 -18.04 1.02 7.30
CA ALA A 233 -19.30 1.53 7.84
C ALA A 233 -20.35 1.78 6.75
N ALA A 234 -19.96 2.24 5.56
CA ALA A 234 -20.85 2.37 4.41
C ALA A 234 -21.37 1.00 3.94
N ALA A 235 -20.50 0.00 3.81
CA ALA A 235 -20.89 -1.36 3.45
C ALA A 235 -21.86 -1.98 4.47
N GLN A 236 -21.62 -1.76 5.76
CA GLN A 236 -22.51 -2.24 6.83
C GLN A 236 -23.90 -1.56 6.77
N ARG A 237 -23.95 -0.23 6.61
CA ARG A 237 -25.23 0.50 6.46
C ARG A 237 -26.04 0.01 5.26
N ARG A 238 -25.38 -0.24 4.12
CA ARG A 238 -26.05 -0.76 2.92
C ARG A 238 -26.60 -2.16 3.12
N ARG A 239 -25.86 -3.03 3.78
CA ARG A 239 -26.35 -4.36 4.18
C ARG A 239 -27.61 -4.31 5.04
N GLU A 240 -27.72 -3.33 5.94
CA GLU A 240 -28.86 -3.19 6.86
C GLU A 240 -30.12 -2.64 6.19
N GLN A 241 -29.97 -1.96 5.04
CA GLN A 241 -31.07 -1.37 4.27
C GLN A 241 -31.69 -2.34 3.25
N LEU A 242 -30.90 -3.29 2.75
CA LEU A 242 -31.36 -4.45 1.98
C LEU A 242 -32.13 -5.40 2.88
#